data_AF-A0A852SA85-F1
#
_entry.id   AF-A0A852SA85-F1
#
_cell.length_a   1.000
_cell.length_b   1.000
_cell.length_c   1.000
_cell.angle_alpha   90.00
_cell.angle_beta   90.00
_cell.angle_gamma   90.00
#
_symmetry.space_group_name_H-M   'P 1'
#
loop_
_entity.id
_entity.type
_entity.pdbx_description
1 polymer ?
#
loop_
_entity_poly.entity_id
_entity_poly.type
_entity_poly.pdbx_seq_one_letter_code
_entity_poly.pdbx_strand_id
1 'polypeptide(L)'
;MPKIVVDVMPKAELLDPQGKAVAGALTRLGKSEFTGVRVGKRFELTVDGVVDAAVLADVREIAEELLSNSVIEDVVNITVLDEAGAHSAAASGALA
;
A
#
# COMPACT_ATOMS: atom_id res chain seq x y z
N MET A 1 -14.58 -14.60 2.54
CA MET A 1 -14.84 -13.17 2.26
C MET A 1 -13.63 -12.60 1.55
N PRO A 2 -13.77 -12.01 0.36
CA PRO A 2 -12.65 -11.39 -0.35
C PRO A 2 -12.06 -10.24 0.47
N LYS A 3 -10.76 -10.02 0.30
CA LYS A 3 -10.05 -8.89 0.89
C LYS A 3 -9.56 -7.95 -0.19
N ILE A 4 -9.60 -6.66 0.08
CA ILE A 4 -8.97 -5.64 -0.74
C ILE A 4 -7.83 -5.05 0.07
N VAL A 5 -6.63 -5.12 -0.48
CA VAL A 5 -5.42 -4.55 0.10
C VAL A 5 -5.17 -3.21 -0.55
N VAL A 6 -4.99 -2.18 0.28
CA VAL A 6 -4.57 -0.85 -0.18
C VAL A 6 -3.22 -0.55 0.45
N ASP A 7 -2.20 -0.33 -0.39
CA ASP A 7 -0.87 0.04 0.05
C ASP A 7 -0.67 1.55 -0.16
N VAL A 8 -0.24 2.23 0.89
CA VAL A 8 0.02 3.66 0.92
C VAL A 8 1.48 3.88 1.31
N MET A 9 2.19 4.69 0.55
CA MET A 9 3.59 5.05 0.83
C MET A 9 3.71 6.56 0.99
N PRO A 10 4.66 7.08 1.78
CA PRO A 10 5.04 8.49 1.68
C PRO A 10 5.36 8.85 0.23
N LYS A 11 5.26 10.12 -0.16
CA LYS A 11 5.72 10.57 -1.48
C LYS A 11 7.24 10.36 -1.61
N ALA A 12 7.73 10.10 -2.82
CA ALA A 12 9.14 9.73 -3.06
C ALA A 12 10.11 10.88 -2.74
N GLU A 13 9.67 12.12 -2.91
CA GLU A 13 10.40 13.35 -2.62
C GLU A 13 10.46 13.70 -1.13
N LEU A 14 9.69 13.02 -0.29
CA LEU A 14 9.65 13.27 1.15
C LEU A 14 10.62 12.36 1.91
N LEU A 15 11.16 12.90 2.99
CA LEU A 15 11.98 12.13 3.91
C LEU A 15 11.11 11.08 4.61
N ASP A 16 11.60 9.83 4.68
CA ASP A 16 11.01 8.75 5.47
C ASP A 16 11.91 8.43 6.69
N PRO A 17 11.68 9.08 7.86
CA PRO A 17 12.45 8.83 9.07
C PRO A 17 12.36 7.37 9.55
N GLN A 18 11.22 6.71 9.33
CA GLN A 18 11.02 5.33 9.78
C GLN A 18 11.85 4.37 8.91
N GLY A 19 11.78 4.53 7.59
CA GLY A 19 12.63 3.82 6.64
C GLY A 19 14.12 4.00 6.94
N LYS A 20 14.56 5.23 7.21
CA LYS A 20 15.95 5.50 7.62
C LYS A 20 16.34 4.77 8.90
N ALA A 21 15.46 4.74 9.90
CA ALA A 21 15.71 4.02 11.15
C ALA A 21 15.86 2.51 10.92
N VAL A 22 15.01 1.93 10.07
CA VAL A 22 15.07 0.50 9.71
C VAL A 22 16.35 0.18 8.92
N ALA A 23 16.72 0.98 7.92
CA ALA A 23 17.98 0.81 7.18
C ALA A 23 19.21 0.86 8.11
N GLY A 24 19.21 1.78 9.08
CA GLY A 24 20.24 1.85 10.12
C GLY A 24 20.27 0.60 11.01
N ALA A 25 19.11 0.02 11.33
CA ALA A 25 19.04 -1.24 12.08
C ALA A 25 19.59 -2.42 11.28
N LEU A 26 19.25 -2.54 9.99
CA LEU A 26 19.79 -3.58 9.09
C LEU A 26 21.31 -3.50 9.02
N THR A 27 21.86 -2.29 8.89
CA THR A 27 23.31 -2.07 8.89
C THR A 27 23.96 -2.59 10.17
N ARG A 28 23.38 -2.30 11.35
CA ARG A 28 23.90 -2.81 12.64
C ARG A 28 23.82 -4.33 12.77
N LEU A 29 22.92 -4.97 12.05
CA LEU A 29 22.80 -6.43 11.97
C LEU A 29 23.73 -7.05 10.90
N GLY A 30 24.61 -6.26 10.28
CA GLY A 30 25.54 -6.72 9.24
C GLY A 30 24.91 -6.91 7.87
N LYS A 31 23.72 -6.35 7.62
CA LYS A 31 22.99 -6.40 6.35
C LYS A 31 23.15 -5.09 5.57
N SER A 32 24.38 -4.82 5.12
CA SER A 32 24.74 -3.55 4.47
C SER A 32 24.35 -3.48 2.99
N GLU A 33 23.90 -4.57 2.37
CA GLU A 33 23.40 -4.61 1.00
C GLU A 33 22.09 -3.82 0.82
N PHE A 34 21.33 -3.61 1.91
CA PHE A 34 20.08 -2.84 1.90
C PHE A 34 20.36 -1.38 2.27
N THR A 35 20.61 -0.56 1.25
CA THR A 35 21.04 0.85 1.41
C THR A 35 19.89 1.82 1.65
N GLY A 36 18.65 1.38 1.38
CA GLY A 36 17.44 2.17 1.59
C GLY A 36 16.27 1.28 1.94
N VAL A 37 15.45 1.74 2.88
CA VAL A 37 14.18 1.12 3.24
C VAL A 37 13.13 2.21 3.18
N ARG A 38 11.96 1.86 2.65
CA ARG A 38 10.77 2.71 2.73
C ARG A 38 9.73 1.99 3.56
N VAL A 39 9.04 2.73 4.42
CA VAL A 39 7.97 2.24 5.27
C VAL A 39 6.69 2.96 4.88
N GLY A 40 5.62 2.19 4.71
CA GLY A 40 4.30 2.69 4.42
C GLY A 40 3.24 1.98 5.26
N LYS A 41 1.99 2.14 4.85
CA LYS A 41 0.82 1.54 5.49
C LYS A 41 0.19 0.54 4.53
N ARG A 42 -0.28 -0.57 5.10
CA ARG A 42 -1.13 -1.54 4.41
C ARG A 42 -2.47 -1.59 5.12
N PHE A 43 -3.54 -1.37 4.37
CA PHE A 43 -4.90 -1.53 4.85
C PHE A 43 -5.51 -2.79 4.23
N GLU A 44 -6.20 -3.58 5.05
CA GLU A 44 -6.96 -4.75 4.58
C GLU A 44 -8.45 -4.51 4.82
N LEU A 45 -9.21 -4.35 3.74
CA LEU A 45 -10.64 -4.16 3.76
C LEU A 45 -11.29 -5.51 3.47
N THR A 46 -12.16 -5.98 4.37
CA THR A 46 -12.94 -7.20 4.15
C THR A 46 -14.29 -6.81 3.58
N VAL A 47 -14.70 -7.46 2.48
CA VAL A 47 -15.97 -7.18 1.82
C VAL A 47 -16.85 -8.42 1.89
N ASP A 48 -18.11 -8.22 2.30
CA ASP A 48 -19.14 -9.25 2.21
C ASP A 48 -19.67 -9.31 0.77
N GLY A 49 -19.62 -10.48 0.14
CA GLY A 49 -20.08 -10.69 -1.23
C GLY A 49 -18.97 -10.55 -2.28
N VAL A 50 -19.32 -10.03 -3.45
CA VAL A 50 -18.44 -9.98 -4.63
C VAL A 50 -17.75 -8.61 -4.71
N VAL A 51 -16.45 -8.60 -5.00
CA VAL A 51 -15.73 -7.37 -5.32
C VAL A 51 -15.94 -7.06 -6.80
N ASP A 52 -16.91 -6.21 -7.09
CA ASP A 52 -17.21 -5.74 -8.45
C ASP A 52 -16.59 -4.35 -8.72
N ALA A 53 -16.89 -3.78 -9.89
CA ALA A 53 -16.36 -2.48 -10.27
C ALA A 53 -16.84 -1.32 -9.39
N ALA A 54 -18.04 -1.44 -8.80
CA ALA A 54 -18.60 -0.41 -7.93
C ALA A 54 -17.86 -0.41 -6.59
N VAL A 55 -17.67 -1.59 -5.98
CA VAL A 55 -16.86 -1.74 -4.76
C VAL A 55 -15.44 -1.21 -4.97
N LEU A 56 -14.83 -1.51 -6.12
CA LEU A 56 -13.50 -0.98 -6.43
C LEU A 56 -13.47 0.53 -6.64
N ALA A 57 -14.57 1.16 -7.10
CA ALA A 57 -14.66 2.61 -7.19
C ALA A 57 -14.72 3.22 -5.79
N ASP A 58 -15.57 2.69 -4.91
CA ASP A 58 -15.70 3.14 -3.52
C ASP A 58 -14.37 3.00 -2.76
N VAL A 59 -13.64 1.90 -2.96
CA VAL A 59 -12.32 1.73 -2.32
C VAL A 59 -11.30 2.76 -2.80
N ARG A 60 -11.35 3.20 -4.06
CA ARG A 60 -10.45 4.26 -4.55
C ARG A 60 -10.75 5.59 -3.87
N GLU A 61 -12.02 5.96 -3.77
CA GLU A 61 -12.46 7.17 -3.06
C GLU A 61 -12.01 7.13 -1.59
N ILE A 62 -12.27 6.02 -0.89
CA ILE A 62 -11.83 5.83 0.49
C ILE A 62 -10.30 5.92 0.61
N ALA A 63 -9.57 5.35 -0.35
CA ALA A 63 -8.11 5.37 -0.32
C ALA A 63 -7.54 6.80 -0.44
N GLU A 64 -8.15 7.62 -1.30
CA GLU A 64 -7.74 9.01 -1.54
C GLU A 64 -8.17 9.96 -0.42
N GLU A 65 -9.38 9.80 0.10
CA GLU A 65 -9.96 10.74 1.07
C GLU A 65 -9.60 10.41 2.53
N LEU A 66 -9.41 9.13 2.85
CA LEU A 66 -9.26 8.66 4.22
C LEU A 66 -7.95 7.92 4.50
N LEU A 67 -7.55 6.98 3.64
CA LEU A 67 -6.42 6.11 3.93
C LEU A 67 -5.06 6.77 3.68
N SER A 68 -5.02 7.76 2.80
CA SER A 68 -3.84 8.54 2.45
C SER A 68 -3.99 10.00 2.88
N ASN A 69 -2.91 10.59 3.38
CA ASN A 69 -2.79 12.05 3.37
C ASN A 69 -2.19 12.51 2.04
N SER A 70 -3.02 12.98 1.12
CA SER A 70 -2.64 13.36 -0.25
C SER A 70 -1.49 14.37 -0.37
N VAL A 71 -1.21 15.15 0.68
CA VAL A 71 -0.07 16.09 0.69
C VAL A 71 1.26 15.36 0.83
N ILE A 72 1.29 14.24 1.55
CA ILE A 72 2.54 13.58 1.95
C ILE A 72 2.62 12.08 1.62
N GLU A 73 1.53 11.48 1.17
CA GLU A 73 1.40 10.05 0.90
C GLU A 73 0.73 9.82 -0.47
N ASP A 74 1.07 8.70 -1.09
CA ASP A 74 0.49 8.18 -2.33
C ASP A 74 -0.12 6.81 -2.08
N VAL A 75 -1.29 6.57 -2.66
CA VAL A 75 -1.82 5.21 -2.82
C VAL A 75 -1.03 4.56 -3.97
N VAL A 76 -0.23 3.55 -3.66
CA VAL A 76 0.67 2.93 -4.65
C VAL A 76 0.12 1.64 -5.24
N ASN A 77 -0.82 1.00 -4.55
CA ASN A 77 -1.40 -0.26 -5.00
C ASN A 77 -2.79 -0.50 -4.37
N ILE A 78 -3.70 -1.07 -5.16
CA ILE A 78 -4.97 -1.63 -4.68
C ILE A 78 -5.08 -3.03 -5.29
N THR A 79 -5.19 -4.06 -4.46
CA THR A 79 -5.21 -5.47 -4.90
C THR A 79 -6.35 -6.22 -4.25
N VAL A 80 -7.09 -6.99 -5.05
CA VAL A 80 -8.09 -7.94 -4.54
C VAL A 80 -7.41 -9.27 -4.28
N LEU A 81 -7.51 -9.76 -3.05
CA LEU A 81 -7.09 -11.09 -2.65
C LEU A 81 -8.31 -12.01 -2.64
N ASP A 82 -8.24 -13.07 -3.44
CA ASP A 82 -9.22 -14.15 -3.40
C ASP A 82 -8.92 -15.15 -2.25
N GLU A 83 -9.86 -16.05 -1.96
CA GLU A 83 -9.74 -17.01 -0.84
C GLU A 83 -8.57 -18.00 -1.01
N ALA A 84 -7.94 -18.07 -2.18
CA ALA A 84 -6.75 -18.87 -2.44
C ALA A 84 -5.43 -18.09 -2.23
N GLY A 85 -5.49 -16.81 -1.88
CA GLY A 85 -4.31 -15.94 -1.77
C GLY A 85 -3.66 -15.59 -3.11
N ALA A 86 -4.34 -15.88 -4.22
CA ALA A 86 -3.87 -15.49 -5.54
C ALA A 86 -4.16 -14.01 -5.78
N HIS A 87 -3.17 -13.32 -6.33
CA HIS A 87 -3.31 -11.90 -6.68
C HIS A 87 -4.14 -11.83 -7.96
N SER A 88 -5.39 -11.41 -7.85
CA SER A 88 -6.11 -10.90 -9.01
C SER A 88 -5.60 -9.48 -9.26
N ALA A 89 -4.83 -9.30 -10.33
CA ALA A 89 -4.33 -7.99 -10.77
C ALA A 89 -5.49 -7.13 -11.30
N ALA A 90 -6.36 -6.68 -10.40
CA ALA A 90 -7.40 -5.72 -10.70
C ALA A 90 -6.84 -4.31 -10.41
N ALA A 91 -6.46 -3.63 -11.49
CA ALA A 91 -6.11 -2.21 -11.57
C ALA A 91 -4.73 -1.79 -11.03
N SER A 92 -3.65 -2.18 -11.74
CA SER A 92 -2.46 -1.32 -11.84
C SER A 92 -2.76 -0.13 -12.75
N GLY A 93 -3.69 0.73 -12.34
CA GLY A 93 -3.84 2.06 -12.92
C GLY A 93 -2.87 2.96 -12.17
N ALA A 94 -1.73 3.28 -12.78
CA ALA A 94 -0.93 4.41 -12.30
C ALA A 94 -1.85 5.64 -12.30
N LEU A 95 -2.27 6.07 -11.12
CA LEU A 95 -2.88 7.38 -10.91
C LEU A 95 -1.75 8.39 -11.16
N ALA A 96 -1.83 9.04 -12.32
CA ALA A 96 -0.95 10.14 -12.72
C ALA A 96 -1.33 11.43 -12.00
#